data_AF-A0A6A4ZN79-F1
#
_entry.id   AF-A0A6A4ZN79-F1
#
_cell.length_a   1.000
_cell.length_b   1.000
_cell.length_c   1.000
_cell.angle_alpha   90.00
_cell.angle_beta   90.00
_cell.angle_gamma   90.00
#
_symmetry.space_group_name_H-M   'P 1'
#
loop_
_entity.id
_entity.type
_entity.pdbx_description
1 polymer ?
#
loop_
_entity_poly.entity_id
_entity_poly.type
_entity_poly.pdbx_seq_one_letter_code
_entity_poly.pdbx_strand_id
1 'polypeptide(L)'
;MERIPKLVADVIARCKYEGVDVSETLAAFVCRTVVQDDANRFCLDGDVDADGLAALTQASVTTLLQKDSPSLETIKMQLDFDLCYVKHEVQFMHIYIEEVDKARAAKAKKVAALHRSISLLQPNGTGDFDTLTTLYRQIFTLLMVHADAEKTGDRNVEREVAAALESVFPRIGLKSFVSMTPEDKKFQLKELSSIVGGIRLFNKEIGKGGAGITYSVPNNDRLDTIRNNVTNVSKLAAEEVDEANQVSTEYTEVLLHIHHYNVHDNITPDRIHRWQQELNNKRQFLSYLQSLYEDIDVSVDKISRIMTTYDNELNTLKALVGARTSLPKGQVYPVFEALSKAWEDLDAEHQLLLARSRSIKAYVTFFEYRVLRCDIY
;
A
#
# COMPACT_ATOMS: atom_id res chain seq x y z
N MET A 1 -19.04 4.07 -35.84
CA MET A 1 -18.74 3.72 -34.43
C MET A 1 -19.35 2.39 -33.95
N GLU A 2 -20.53 1.93 -34.40
CA GLU A 2 -21.13 0.65 -33.95
C GLU A 2 -20.44 -0.66 -34.43
N ARG A 3 -19.48 -0.58 -35.37
CA ARG A 3 -18.82 -1.76 -35.96
C ARG A 3 -17.65 -2.30 -35.13
N ILE A 4 -16.98 -1.45 -34.35
CA ILE A 4 -15.80 -1.83 -33.55
C ILE A 4 -16.16 -2.83 -32.44
N PRO A 5 -17.24 -2.65 -31.65
CA PRO A 5 -17.61 -3.64 -30.63
C PRO A 5 -17.98 -5.01 -31.21
N LYS A 6 -18.61 -5.04 -32.39
CA LYS A 6 -18.96 -6.30 -33.08
C LYS A 6 -17.72 -7.02 -33.61
N LEU A 7 -16.76 -6.29 -34.17
CA LEU A 7 -15.47 -6.83 -34.59
C LEU A 7 -14.72 -7.45 -33.41
N VAL A 8 -14.62 -6.72 -32.30
CA VAL A 8 -13.94 -7.19 -31.09
C VAL A 8 -14.61 -8.46 -30.55
N ALA A 9 -15.94 -8.52 -30.52
CA ALA A 9 -16.67 -9.71 -30.09
C ALA A 9 -16.42 -10.92 -31.02
N ASP A 10 -16.35 -10.73 -32.34
CA ASP A 10 -16.05 -11.81 -33.31
C ASP A 10 -14.61 -12.32 -33.12
N VAL A 11 -13.63 -11.43 -32.95
CA VAL A 11 -12.23 -11.80 -32.66
C VAL A 11 -12.13 -12.63 -31.38
N ILE A 12 -12.78 -12.21 -30.29
CA ILE A 12 -12.80 -12.96 -29.02
C ILE A 12 -13.43 -14.34 -29.21
N ALA A 13 -14.57 -14.42 -29.91
CA ALA A 13 -15.27 -15.68 -30.14
C ALA A 13 -14.40 -16.68 -30.94
N ARG A 14 -13.68 -16.20 -31.96
CA ARG A 14 -12.77 -17.02 -32.76
C ARG A 14 -11.54 -17.46 -31.98
N CYS A 15 -10.94 -16.60 -31.18
CA CYS A 15 -9.82 -16.99 -30.31
C CYS A 15 -10.26 -18.06 -29.30
N LYS A 16 -11.46 -17.89 -28.73
CA LYS A 16 -12.04 -18.86 -27.78
C LYS A 16 -12.34 -20.21 -28.42
N TYR A 17 -12.80 -20.22 -29.68
CA TYR A 17 -12.99 -21.46 -30.44
C TYR A 17 -11.67 -22.24 -30.61
N GLU A 18 -10.56 -21.52 -30.77
CA GLU A 18 -9.19 -22.07 -30.84
C GLU A 18 -8.57 -22.34 -29.44
N GLY A 19 -9.34 -22.18 -28.36
CA GLY A 19 -8.92 -22.48 -26.99
C GLY A 19 -8.09 -21.39 -26.31
N VAL A 20 -8.06 -20.17 -26.86
CA VAL A 20 -7.35 -19.01 -26.27
C VAL A 20 -8.37 -18.00 -25.74
N ASP A 21 -8.41 -17.82 -24.43
CA ASP A 21 -9.21 -16.78 -23.79
C ASP A 21 -8.53 -15.40 -23.93
N VAL A 22 -9.24 -14.45 -24.53
CA VAL A 22 -8.75 -13.09 -24.81
C VAL A 22 -9.69 -12.08 -24.17
N SER A 23 -9.13 -11.10 -23.44
CA SER A 23 -9.91 -10.01 -22.86
C SER A 23 -10.38 -9.03 -23.93
N GLU A 24 -11.49 -8.33 -23.67
CA GLU A 24 -12.01 -7.31 -24.59
C GLU A 24 -10.98 -6.22 -24.88
N THR A 25 -10.24 -5.78 -23.85
CA THR A 25 -9.18 -4.79 -23.97
C THR A 25 -8.04 -5.26 -24.87
N LEU A 26 -7.57 -6.50 -24.69
CA LEU A 26 -6.50 -7.08 -25.52
C LEU A 26 -6.95 -7.22 -26.97
N ALA A 27 -8.16 -7.73 -27.22
CA ALA A 27 -8.71 -7.85 -28.56
C ALA A 27 -8.87 -6.47 -29.23
N ALA A 28 -9.41 -5.48 -28.53
CA ALA A 28 -9.58 -4.12 -29.05
C ALA A 28 -8.24 -3.44 -29.37
N PHE A 29 -7.23 -3.65 -28.53
CA PHE A 29 -5.89 -3.10 -28.76
C PHE A 29 -5.23 -3.73 -29.98
N VAL A 30 -5.22 -5.07 -30.08
CA VAL A 30 -4.63 -5.77 -31.24
C VAL A 30 -5.33 -5.38 -32.54
N CYS A 31 -6.67 -5.28 -32.55
CA CYS A 31 -7.41 -4.79 -33.71
C CYS A 31 -6.92 -3.39 -34.13
N ARG A 32 -6.65 -2.49 -33.18
CA ARG A 32 -6.16 -1.15 -33.45
C ARG A 32 -4.72 -1.16 -33.98
N THR A 33 -3.84 -2.01 -33.43
CA THR A 33 -2.46 -2.17 -33.91
C THR A 33 -2.44 -2.65 -35.36
N VAL A 34 -3.23 -3.67 -35.70
CA VAL A 34 -3.31 -4.21 -37.08
C VAL A 34 -3.81 -3.15 -38.07
N VAL A 35 -4.75 -2.30 -37.66
CA VAL A 35 -5.17 -1.15 -38.48
C VAL A 35 -4.02 -0.19 -38.72
N GLN A 36 -3.22 0.10 -37.70
CA GLN A 36 -2.11 1.05 -37.82
C GLN A 36 -0.98 0.51 -38.69
N ASP A 37 -0.69 -0.79 -38.63
CA ASP A 37 0.34 -1.45 -39.44
C ASP A 37 0.01 -1.46 -40.94
N ASP A 38 -1.28 -1.38 -41.29
CA ASP A 38 -1.74 -1.30 -42.68
C ASP A 38 -2.82 -0.20 -42.85
N ALA A 39 -2.44 1.03 -42.46
CA ALA A 39 -3.32 2.20 -42.47
C ALA A 39 -3.89 2.55 -43.86
N ASN A 40 -3.22 2.10 -44.93
CA ASN A 40 -3.69 2.26 -46.31
C ASN A 40 -4.79 1.26 -46.68
N ARG A 41 -4.84 0.10 -46.01
CA ARG A 41 -5.83 -0.97 -46.25
C ARG A 41 -7.03 -0.88 -45.30
N PHE A 42 -6.83 -0.40 -44.08
CA PHE A 42 -7.88 -0.34 -43.05
C PHE A 42 -8.11 1.11 -42.61
N CYS A 43 -9.05 1.82 -43.24
CA CYS A 43 -9.37 3.19 -42.88
C CYS A 43 -10.47 3.21 -41.80
N LEU A 44 -10.15 3.54 -40.53
CA LEU A 44 -11.14 3.57 -39.43
C LEU A 44 -12.22 4.67 -39.59
N ASP A 45 -11.91 5.73 -40.34
CA ASP A 45 -12.80 6.87 -40.59
C ASP A 45 -13.49 6.79 -41.98
N GLY A 46 -13.22 5.73 -42.76
CA GLY A 46 -13.87 5.46 -44.05
C GLY A 46 -14.76 4.20 -44.02
N ASP A 47 -15.52 3.97 -45.10
CA ASP A 47 -16.25 2.71 -45.29
C ASP A 47 -15.26 1.57 -45.56
N VAL A 48 -14.82 0.88 -44.50
CA VAL A 48 -14.20 -0.45 -44.63
C VAL A 48 -15.26 -1.39 -45.20
N ASP A 49 -14.97 -1.98 -46.36
CA ASP A 49 -15.81 -2.96 -47.00
C ASP A 49 -15.82 -4.29 -46.22
N ALA A 50 -16.73 -5.20 -46.59
CA ALA A 50 -16.88 -6.47 -45.90
C ALA A 50 -15.60 -7.33 -45.95
N ASP A 51 -14.85 -7.23 -47.06
CA ASP A 51 -13.61 -7.96 -47.27
C ASP A 51 -12.45 -7.40 -46.41
N GLY A 52 -12.36 -6.06 -46.30
CA GLY A 52 -11.44 -5.40 -45.38
C GLY A 52 -11.74 -5.75 -43.93
N LEU A 53 -13.01 -5.82 -43.53
CA LEU A 53 -13.37 -6.23 -42.17
C LEU A 53 -12.99 -7.70 -41.90
N ALA A 54 -13.24 -8.60 -42.86
CA ALA A 54 -12.86 -10.01 -42.72
C ALA A 54 -11.33 -10.18 -42.64
N ALA A 55 -10.57 -9.43 -43.45
CA ALA A 55 -9.11 -9.43 -43.41
C ALA A 55 -8.56 -8.90 -42.08
N LEU A 56 -9.15 -7.83 -41.55
CA LEU A 56 -8.80 -7.27 -40.24
C LEU A 56 -9.08 -8.28 -39.11
N THR A 57 -10.25 -8.92 -39.10
CA THR A 57 -10.59 -9.98 -38.15
C THR A 57 -9.55 -11.11 -38.21
N GLN A 58 -9.24 -11.60 -39.42
CA GLN A 58 -8.31 -12.72 -39.59
C GLN A 58 -6.90 -12.36 -39.14
N ALA A 59 -6.40 -11.18 -39.50
CA ALA A 59 -5.08 -10.71 -39.07
C ALA A 59 -5.02 -10.57 -37.53
N SER A 60 -6.06 -9.99 -36.92
CA SER A 60 -6.14 -9.83 -35.46
C SER A 60 -6.17 -11.17 -34.72
N VAL A 61 -6.98 -12.14 -35.19
CA VAL A 61 -7.02 -13.50 -34.64
C VAL A 61 -5.68 -14.20 -34.84
N THR A 62 -5.06 -14.06 -36.00
CA THR A 62 -3.74 -14.67 -36.28
C THR A 62 -2.69 -14.15 -35.31
N THR A 63 -2.65 -12.83 -35.07
CA THR A 63 -1.76 -12.21 -34.07
C THR A 63 -2.04 -12.74 -32.67
N LEU A 64 -3.31 -12.81 -32.23
CA LEU A 64 -3.68 -13.26 -30.89
C LEU A 64 -3.40 -14.76 -30.64
N LEU A 65 -3.38 -15.58 -31.68
CA LEU A 65 -3.08 -17.00 -31.60
C LEU A 65 -1.58 -17.32 -31.72
N GLN A 66 -0.72 -16.31 -31.95
CA GLN A 66 0.72 -16.51 -31.96
C GLN A 66 1.19 -17.06 -30.62
N LYS A 67 1.85 -18.22 -30.66
CA LYS A 67 2.56 -18.79 -29.52
C LYS A 67 3.97 -18.23 -29.50
N ASP A 68 4.50 -17.97 -28.31
CA ASP A 68 5.91 -17.59 -28.12
C ASP A 68 6.31 -16.32 -28.92
N SER A 69 5.45 -15.30 -28.86
CA SER A 69 5.65 -14.02 -29.55
C SER A 69 6.05 -12.94 -28.53
N PRO A 70 7.33 -12.50 -28.49
CA PRO A 70 7.78 -11.52 -27.50
C PRO A 70 7.07 -10.17 -27.64
N SER A 71 6.72 -9.77 -28.86
CA SER A 71 5.94 -8.55 -29.11
C SER A 71 4.52 -8.64 -28.55
N LEU A 72 3.85 -9.78 -28.75
CA LEU A 72 2.52 -10.01 -28.17
C LEU A 72 2.57 -10.06 -26.64
N GLU A 73 3.58 -10.72 -26.05
CA GLU A 73 3.76 -10.74 -24.59
C GLU A 73 4.06 -9.35 -24.03
N THR A 74 4.76 -8.50 -24.79
CA THR A 74 4.97 -7.08 -24.41
C THR A 74 3.65 -6.30 -24.41
N ILE A 75 2.81 -6.47 -25.42
CA ILE A 75 1.48 -5.84 -25.48
C ILE A 75 0.60 -6.31 -24.33
N LYS A 76 0.54 -7.63 -24.11
CA LYS A 76 -0.21 -8.22 -22.99
C LYS A 76 0.30 -7.65 -21.66
N MET A 77 1.61 -7.52 -21.50
CA MET A 77 2.22 -6.94 -20.30
C MET A 77 1.90 -5.46 -20.14
N GLN A 78 1.90 -4.67 -21.21
CA GLN A 78 1.54 -3.25 -21.16
C GLN A 78 0.07 -3.05 -20.79
N LEU A 79 -0.83 -3.80 -21.45
CA LEU A 79 -2.26 -3.73 -21.14
C LEU A 79 -2.57 -4.26 -19.75
N ASP A 80 -1.92 -5.35 -19.35
CA ASP A 80 -2.07 -5.84 -17.99
C ASP A 80 -1.42 -4.90 -16.99
N PHE A 81 -0.33 -4.19 -17.31
CA PHE A 81 0.17 -3.14 -16.43
C PHE A 81 -0.80 -1.95 -16.37
N ASP A 82 -1.35 -1.47 -17.47
CA ASP A 82 -2.33 -0.38 -17.43
C ASP A 82 -3.60 -0.79 -16.67
N LEU A 83 -4.01 -2.06 -16.80
CA LEU A 83 -5.14 -2.63 -16.08
C LEU A 83 -4.81 -3.02 -14.64
N CYS A 84 -3.61 -3.52 -14.31
CA CYS A 84 -3.18 -4.05 -13.00
C CYS A 84 -2.36 -3.03 -12.19
N TYR A 85 -1.77 -2.00 -12.76
CA TYR A 85 -1.34 -0.84 -11.99
C TYR A 85 -2.59 -0.16 -11.45
N VAL A 86 -3.59 0.07 -12.30
CA VAL A 86 -4.88 0.63 -11.86
C VAL A 86 -5.78 -0.39 -11.13
N LYS A 87 -5.60 -1.71 -11.30
CA LYS A 87 -6.41 -2.74 -10.59
C LYS A 87 -5.65 -3.61 -9.60
N HIS A 88 -4.42 -4.06 -9.75
CA HIS A 88 -3.71 -4.87 -8.74
C HIS A 88 -3.03 -4.01 -7.66
N GLU A 89 -2.39 -2.90 -8.05
CA GLU A 89 -2.04 -1.88 -7.07
C GLU A 89 -3.30 -1.34 -6.42
N VAL A 90 -4.47 -1.35 -7.06
CA VAL A 90 -5.73 -0.93 -6.42
C VAL A 90 -6.51 -2.07 -5.80
N GLN A 91 -6.34 -3.36 -6.12
CA GLN A 91 -7.21 -4.48 -5.70
C GLN A 91 -6.59 -5.37 -4.62
N PHE A 92 -5.30 -5.68 -4.68
CA PHE A 92 -4.63 -6.28 -3.52
C PHE A 92 -4.40 -5.22 -2.45
N MET A 93 -4.02 -4.01 -2.88
CA MET A 93 -4.09 -2.86 -2.00
C MET A 93 -5.53 -2.50 -1.66
N HIS A 94 -6.57 -2.61 -2.52
CA HIS A 94 -7.97 -2.38 -2.06
C HIS A 94 -8.31 -3.39 -1.02
N ILE A 95 -8.13 -4.69 -1.24
CA ILE A 95 -8.63 -5.68 -0.27
C ILE A 95 -7.96 -5.42 1.09
N TYR A 96 -6.67 -5.12 1.09
CA TYR A 96 -5.95 -4.80 2.32
C TYR A 96 -6.27 -3.42 2.90
N ILE A 97 -6.21 -2.36 2.08
CA ILE A 97 -6.55 -0.98 2.46
C ILE A 97 -8.02 -0.87 2.81
N GLU A 98 -8.94 -1.53 2.13
CA GLU A 98 -10.38 -1.57 2.42
C GLU A 98 -10.63 -2.28 3.74
N GLU A 99 -9.96 -3.39 4.05
CA GLU A 99 -10.05 -3.99 5.39
C GLU A 99 -9.52 -3.04 6.48
N VAL A 100 -8.34 -2.45 6.24
CA VAL A 100 -7.71 -1.48 7.15
C VAL A 100 -8.53 -0.21 7.28
N ASP A 101 -9.09 0.31 6.21
CA ASP A 101 -9.88 1.53 6.11
C ASP A 101 -11.29 1.31 6.61
N LYS A 102 -11.87 0.13 6.43
CA LYS A 102 -13.13 -0.26 7.07
C LYS A 102 -12.95 -0.34 8.57
N ALA A 103 -11.84 -0.91 9.05
CA ALA A 103 -11.50 -0.90 10.47
C ALA A 103 -11.26 0.53 10.99
N ARG A 104 -10.51 1.36 10.26
CA ARG A 104 -10.27 2.78 10.60
C ARG A 104 -11.55 3.61 10.56
N ALA A 105 -12.41 3.42 9.57
CA ALA A 105 -13.69 4.09 9.42
C ALA A 105 -14.67 3.66 10.51
N ALA A 106 -14.70 2.37 10.87
CA ALA A 106 -15.46 1.89 12.00
C ALA A 106 -14.97 2.52 13.32
N LYS A 107 -13.65 2.57 13.53
CA LYS A 107 -13.03 3.27 14.67
C LYS A 107 -13.39 4.76 14.68
N ALA A 108 -13.21 5.46 13.55
CA ALA A 108 -13.53 6.88 13.39
C ALA A 108 -15.01 7.17 13.63
N LYS A 109 -15.93 6.30 13.17
CA LYS A 109 -17.36 6.39 13.42
C LYS A 109 -17.68 6.26 14.92
N LYS A 110 -17.08 5.29 15.61
CA LYS A 110 -17.21 5.13 17.08
C LYS A 110 -16.68 6.35 17.82
N VAL A 111 -15.48 6.80 17.47
CA VAL A 111 -14.83 8.00 18.04
C VAL A 111 -15.71 9.23 17.83
N ALA A 112 -16.24 9.45 16.63
CA ALA A 112 -17.13 10.57 16.33
C ALA A 112 -18.45 10.51 17.14
N ALA A 113 -19.03 9.32 17.29
CA ALA A 113 -20.23 9.13 18.11
C ALA A 113 -19.97 9.43 19.60
N LEU A 114 -18.83 8.96 20.12
CA LEU A 114 -18.41 9.23 21.51
C LEU A 114 -18.10 10.71 21.72
N HIS A 115 -17.35 11.37 20.84
CA HIS A 115 -17.13 12.82 20.91
C HIS A 115 -18.46 13.58 20.94
N ARG A 116 -19.39 13.25 20.05
CA ARG A 116 -20.71 13.91 20.02
C ARG A 116 -21.47 13.69 21.33
N SER A 117 -21.50 12.45 21.83
CA SER A 117 -22.15 12.13 23.10
C SER A 117 -21.54 12.90 24.28
N ILE A 118 -20.22 12.90 24.40
CA ILE A 118 -19.48 13.54 25.49
C ILE A 118 -19.66 15.08 25.43
N SER A 119 -19.56 15.68 24.24
CA SER A 119 -19.66 17.13 24.09
C SER A 119 -21.06 17.66 24.42
N LEU A 120 -22.11 16.90 24.10
CA LEU A 120 -23.51 17.28 24.36
C LEU A 120 -23.98 16.97 25.79
N LEU A 121 -23.25 16.13 26.53
CA LEU A 121 -23.60 15.79 27.90
C LEU A 121 -23.41 17.00 28.82
N GLN A 122 -24.49 17.45 29.46
CA GLN A 122 -24.50 18.58 30.39
C GLN A 122 -25.17 18.15 31.70
N PRO A 123 -24.49 18.27 32.85
CA PRO A 123 -25.06 17.96 34.15
C PRO A 123 -26.10 18.99 34.57
N ASN A 124 -27.12 18.53 35.27
CA ASN A 124 -28.16 19.38 35.85
C ASN A 124 -27.66 19.99 37.17
N GLY A 125 -26.73 20.94 37.06
CA GLY A 125 -26.13 21.64 38.20
C GLY A 125 -24.87 20.96 38.76
N THR A 126 -24.30 21.55 39.82
CA THR A 126 -22.96 21.21 40.34
C THR A 126 -22.90 19.91 41.16
N GLY A 127 -24.05 19.32 41.48
CA GLY A 127 -24.20 18.10 42.29
C GLY A 127 -24.66 16.87 41.51
N ASP A 128 -24.75 16.95 40.18
CA ASP A 128 -25.16 15.82 39.33
C ASP A 128 -24.02 14.80 39.14
N PHE A 129 -23.77 14.05 40.20
CA PHE A 129 -22.71 13.03 40.25
C PHE A 129 -22.94 11.88 39.26
N ASP A 130 -24.19 11.59 38.92
CA ASP A 130 -24.54 10.51 37.99
C ASP A 130 -24.15 10.89 36.56
N THR A 131 -24.42 12.13 36.14
CA THR A 131 -23.97 12.64 34.84
C THR A 131 -22.44 12.75 34.77
N LEU A 132 -21.78 13.19 35.85
CA LEU A 132 -20.31 13.22 35.90
C LEU A 132 -19.69 11.81 35.85
N THR A 133 -20.31 10.83 36.50
CA THR A 133 -19.88 9.43 36.45
C THR A 133 -20.05 8.86 35.03
N THR A 134 -21.17 9.18 34.39
CA THR A 134 -21.44 8.80 32.99
C THR A 134 -20.42 9.43 32.05
N LEU A 135 -20.13 10.72 32.22
CA LEU A 135 -19.13 11.46 31.45
C LEU A 135 -17.76 10.80 31.53
N TYR A 136 -17.28 10.51 32.75
CA TYR A 136 -16.01 9.84 32.97
C TYR A 136 -15.97 8.47 32.31
N ARG A 137 -17.06 7.68 32.41
CA ARG A 137 -17.15 6.37 31.76
C ARG A 137 -17.10 6.48 30.23
N GLN A 138 -17.74 7.49 29.65
CA GLN A 138 -17.69 7.73 28.20
C GLN A 138 -16.29 8.16 27.73
N ILE A 139 -15.60 9.02 28.49
CA ILE A 139 -14.20 9.39 28.23
C ILE A 139 -13.30 8.15 28.30
N PHE A 140 -13.45 7.33 29.34
CA PHE A 140 -12.72 6.06 29.45
C PHE A 140 -13.00 5.15 28.25
N THR A 141 -14.26 5.07 27.80
CA THR A 141 -14.65 4.26 26.64
C THR A 141 -14.00 4.78 25.36
N LEU A 142 -13.92 6.10 25.18
CA LEU A 142 -13.20 6.72 24.07
C LEU A 142 -11.72 6.32 24.07
N LEU A 143 -11.06 6.39 25.21
CA LEU A 143 -9.65 6.01 25.34
C LEU A 143 -9.41 4.52 25.07
N MET A 144 -10.35 3.67 25.48
CA MET A 144 -10.32 2.24 25.18
C MET A 144 -10.43 1.94 23.68
N VAL A 145 -11.22 2.71 22.94
CA VAL A 145 -11.30 2.64 21.47
C VAL A 145 -9.97 3.09 20.84
N HIS A 146 -9.35 4.17 21.33
CA HIS A 146 -8.03 4.60 20.86
C HIS A 146 -6.95 3.56 21.12
N ALA A 147 -6.98 2.91 22.28
CA ALA A 147 -6.09 1.82 22.69
C ALA A 147 -6.31 0.48 21.96
N ASP A 148 -7.30 0.40 21.05
CA ASP A 148 -7.71 -0.84 20.35
C ASP A 148 -8.00 -2.01 21.30
N ALA A 149 -8.41 -1.71 22.53
CA ALA A 149 -8.59 -2.68 23.60
C ALA A 149 -9.63 -3.76 23.27
N GLU A 150 -10.68 -3.39 22.52
CA GLU A 150 -11.74 -4.31 22.05
C GLU A 150 -11.18 -5.49 21.24
N LYS A 151 -10.07 -5.29 20.50
CA LYS A 151 -9.43 -6.36 19.71
C LYS A 151 -8.68 -7.36 20.59
N THR A 152 -8.20 -6.90 21.74
CA THR A 152 -7.27 -7.66 22.59
C THR A 152 -8.00 -8.44 23.68
N GLY A 153 -9.14 -7.94 24.17
CA GLY A 153 -9.85 -8.52 25.32
C GLY A 153 -9.02 -8.56 26.61
N ASP A 154 -7.88 -7.87 26.64
CA ASP A 154 -6.90 -7.94 27.71
C ASP A 154 -7.22 -6.92 28.81
N ARG A 155 -7.54 -7.45 30.01
CA ARG A 155 -7.85 -6.64 31.20
C ARG A 155 -6.67 -5.77 31.66
N ASN A 156 -5.45 -6.06 31.23
CA ASN A 156 -4.31 -5.20 31.52
C ASN A 156 -4.36 -3.90 30.72
N VAL A 157 -4.92 -3.91 29.51
CA VAL A 157 -5.15 -2.69 28.71
C VAL A 157 -6.09 -1.74 29.46
N GLU A 158 -7.18 -2.28 30.01
CA GLU A 158 -8.13 -1.52 30.83
C GLU A 158 -7.45 -0.83 32.02
N ARG A 159 -6.59 -1.57 32.73
CA ARG A 159 -5.86 -1.05 33.91
C ARG A 159 -4.87 0.03 33.53
N GLU A 160 -4.14 -0.15 32.44
CA GLU A 160 -3.18 0.85 31.94
C GLU A 160 -3.89 2.14 31.50
N VAL A 161 -4.99 2.02 30.73
CA VAL A 161 -5.77 3.17 30.28
C VAL A 161 -6.38 3.90 31.48
N ALA A 162 -6.90 3.17 32.48
CA ALA A 162 -7.44 3.78 33.69
C ALA A 162 -6.37 4.51 34.50
N ALA A 163 -5.19 3.90 34.68
CA ALA A 163 -4.07 4.53 35.40
C ALA A 163 -3.56 5.78 34.69
N ALA A 164 -3.41 5.73 33.36
CA ALA A 164 -3.01 6.88 32.56
C ALA A 164 -4.08 8.00 32.60
N LEU A 165 -5.36 7.65 32.50
CA LEU A 165 -6.47 8.60 32.60
C LEU A 165 -6.48 9.30 33.97
N GLU A 166 -6.39 8.57 35.08
CA GLU A 166 -6.36 9.17 36.43
C GLU A 166 -5.12 10.07 36.63
N SER A 167 -3.99 9.74 36.02
CA SER A 167 -2.79 10.59 36.08
C SER A 167 -2.97 11.91 35.31
N VAL A 168 -3.59 11.85 34.13
CA VAL A 168 -3.66 12.99 33.21
C VAL A 168 -4.87 13.88 33.49
N PHE A 169 -6.01 13.25 33.70
CA PHE A 169 -7.33 13.86 33.82
C PHE A 169 -8.15 13.16 34.94
N PRO A 170 -7.82 13.44 36.22
CA PRO A 170 -8.53 12.86 37.36
C PRO A 170 -9.97 13.38 37.42
N ARG A 171 -10.86 12.64 38.11
CA ARG A 171 -12.30 12.96 38.20
C ARG A 171 -12.62 14.39 38.64
N ILE A 172 -11.77 15.02 39.45
CA ILE A 172 -11.97 16.41 39.87
C ILE A 172 -11.93 17.40 38.68
N GLY A 173 -11.24 17.06 37.60
CA GLY A 173 -11.17 17.84 36.36
C GLY A 173 -12.47 17.88 35.57
N LEU A 174 -13.42 16.96 35.82
CA LEU A 174 -14.70 16.91 35.12
C LEU A 174 -15.51 18.19 35.28
N LYS A 175 -15.41 18.86 36.45
CA LYS A 175 -16.11 20.13 36.70
C LYS A 175 -15.67 21.23 35.72
N SER A 176 -14.37 21.34 35.47
CA SER A 176 -13.83 22.32 34.51
C SER A 176 -14.10 21.93 33.07
N PHE A 177 -14.14 20.63 32.76
CA PHE A 177 -14.42 20.11 31.42
C PHE A 177 -15.85 20.41 30.99
N VAL A 178 -16.83 20.22 31.89
CA VAL A 178 -18.25 20.44 31.59
C VAL A 178 -18.54 21.86 31.11
N SER A 179 -17.88 22.86 31.72
CA SER A 179 -18.05 24.28 31.39
C SER A 179 -17.43 24.71 30.06
N MET A 180 -16.68 23.83 29.39
CA MET A 180 -16.07 24.13 28.10
C MET A 180 -17.08 24.10 26.95
N THR A 181 -16.76 24.79 25.86
CA THR A 181 -17.52 24.71 24.60
C THR A 181 -17.43 23.30 24.00
N PRO A 182 -18.40 22.88 23.17
CA PRO A 182 -18.33 21.60 22.47
C PRO A 182 -17.04 21.41 21.65
N GLU A 183 -16.53 22.50 21.06
CA GLU A 183 -15.30 22.55 20.28
C GLU A 183 -14.07 22.33 21.16
N ASP A 184 -13.98 23.03 22.29
CA ASP A 184 -12.89 22.88 23.27
C ASP A 184 -12.88 21.47 23.87
N LYS A 185 -14.06 20.93 24.21
CA LYS A 185 -14.19 19.53 24.65
C LYS A 185 -13.62 18.57 23.62
N LYS A 186 -13.92 18.77 22.33
CA LYS A 186 -13.41 17.92 21.26
C LYS A 186 -11.88 18.01 21.16
N PHE A 187 -11.32 19.21 21.25
CA PHE A 187 -9.87 19.42 21.25
C PHE A 187 -9.21 18.73 22.45
N GLN A 188 -9.72 18.96 23.66
CA GLN A 188 -9.19 18.36 24.88
C GLN A 188 -9.28 16.83 24.88
N LEU A 189 -10.35 16.24 24.33
CA LEU A 189 -10.47 14.79 24.19
C LEU A 189 -9.44 14.21 23.21
N LYS A 190 -9.09 14.95 22.16
CA LYS A 190 -8.05 14.54 21.21
C LYS A 190 -6.68 14.58 21.88
N GLU A 191 -6.32 15.68 22.56
CA GLU A 191 -5.08 15.79 23.34
C GLU A 191 -5.00 14.68 24.40
N LEU A 192 -6.09 14.47 25.16
CA LEU A 192 -6.15 13.43 26.19
C LEU A 192 -5.88 12.03 25.61
N SER A 193 -6.43 11.74 24.44
CA SER A 193 -6.21 10.46 23.75
C SER A 193 -4.75 10.28 23.35
N SER A 194 -4.13 11.33 22.78
CA SER A 194 -2.71 11.34 22.40
C SER A 194 -1.78 11.22 23.61
N ILE A 195 -2.05 11.95 24.70
CA ILE A 195 -1.24 11.88 25.94
C ILE A 195 -1.32 10.48 26.54
N VAL A 196 -2.53 9.91 26.65
CA VAL A 196 -2.73 8.55 27.20
C VAL A 196 -2.03 7.52 26.31
N GLY A 197 -2.11 7.65 24.98
CA GLY A 197 -1.36 6.81 24.04
C GLY A 197 0.14 6.88 24.28
N GLY A 198 0.70 8.09 24.38
CA GLY A 198 2.12 8.32 24.65
C GLY A 198 2.58 7.73 25.99
N ILE A 199 1.80 7.91 27.06
CA ILE A 199 2.12 7.31 28.37
C ILE A 199 2.19 5.79 28.28
N ARG A 200 1.26 5.16 27.57
CA ARG A 200 1.24 3.70 27.41
C ARG A 200 2.45 3.21 26.60
N LEU A 201 2.83 3.92 25.53
CA LEU A 201 4.03 3.63 24.75
C LEU A 201 5.31 3.78 25.59
N PHE A 202 5.41 4.84 26.38
CA PHE A 202 6.55 5.03 27.27
C PHE A 202 6.61 3.98 28.39
N ASN A 203 5.47 3.65 28.99
CA ASN A 203 5.40 2.60 30.02
C ASN A 203 5.79 1.23 29.45
N LYS A 204 5.47 0.95 28.19
CA LYS A 204 5.98 -0.21 27.46
C LYS A 204 7.51 -0.19 27.39
N GLU A 205 8.08 0.92 26.94
CA GLU A 205 9.52 1.06 26.78
C GLU A 205 10.31 0.85 28.08
N ILE A 206 9.77 1.27 29.23
CA ILE A 206 10.41 1.06 30.53
C ILE A 206 10.00 -0.25 31.23
N GLY A 207 9.29 -1.14 30.55
CA GLY A 207 8.87 -2.45 31.07
C GLY A 207 7.80 -2.41 32.17
N LYS A 208 7.03 -1.32 32.25
CA LYS A 208 5.96 -1.13 33.26
C LYS A 208 4.54 -1.24 32.70
N GLY A 209 4.39 -1.55 31.41
CA GLY A 209 3.09 -1.67 30.74
C GLY A 209 3.26 -2.07 29.28
N GLY A 210 2.30 -1.70 28.44
CA GLY A 210 2.29 -2.02 27.01
C GLY A 210 1.39 -3.20 26.64
N ALA A 211 0.50 -3.62 27.54
CA ALA A 211 -0.50 -4.64 27.25
C ALA A 211 -1.29 -4.28 25.98
N GLY A 212 -1.61 -5.27 25.14
CA GLY A 212 -2.35 -5.04 23.89
C GLY A 212 -1.66 -4.18 22.84
N ILE A 213 -0.47 -3.62 23.10
CA ILE A 213 0.43 -3.07 22.07
C ILE A 213 1.17 -4.27 21.46
N THR A 214 0.40 -5.17 20.82
CA THR A 214 0.88 -6.52 20.49
C THR A 214 1.72 -6.56 19.22
N TYR A 215 2.97 -6.99 19.41
CA TYR A 215 3.77 -8.00 18.72
C TYR A 215 3.06 -8.83 17.63
N SER A 216 3.49 -8.72 16.36
CA SER A 216 3.51 -9.91 15.52
C SER A 216 4.85 -10.61 15.77
N VAL A 217 4.77 -11.87 16.25
CA VAL A 217 5.87 -12.78 16.64
C VAL A 217 6.31 -12.70 18.12
N PRO A 218 6.40 -13.84 18.86
CA PRO A 218 6.95 -13.86 20.21
C PRO A 218 8.44 -13.50 20.19
N ASN A 219 8.88 -12.64 21.12
CA ASN A 219 10.28 -12.23 21.40
C ASN A 219 10.88 -11.04 20.62
N ASN A 220 10.17 -10.38 19.69
CA ASN A 220 10.69 -9.17 19.01
C ASN A 220 9.77 -7.98 19.23
N ASP A 221 10.31 -6.85 19.70
CA ASP A 221 9.53 -5.59 19.78
C ASP A 221 8.87 -5.30 18.42
N ARG A 222 7.62 -4.80 18.41
CA ARG A 222 6.94 -4.36 17.19
C ARG A 222 7.79 -3.35 16.41
N LEU A 223 8.60 -2.54 17.09
CA LEU A 223 9.58 -1.67 16.46
C LEU A 223 10.66 -2.45 15.68
N ASP A 224 11.18 -3.55 16.24
CA ASP A 224 12.13 -4.44 15.57
C ASP A 224 11.47 -5.18 14.40
N THR A 225 10.21 -5.60 14.55
CA THR A 225 9.46 -6.19 13.44
C THR A 225 9.28 -5.19 12.30
N ILE A 226 8.97 -3.92 12.59
CA ILE A 226 8.90 -2.87 11.58
C ILE A 226 10.26 -2.70 10.90
N ARG A 227 11.34 -2.57 11.68
CA ARG A 227 12.71 -2.43 11.17
C ARG A 227 13.10 -3.60 10.25
N ASN A 228 12.85 -4.83 10.69
CA ASN A 228 13.13 -6.04 9.91
C ASN A 228 12.31 -6.08 8.62
N ASN A 229 11.03 -5.71 8.67
CA ASN A 229 10.19 -5.63 7.48
C ASN A 229 10.71 -4.59 6.49
N VAL A 230 11.10 -3.40 6.97
CA VAL A 230 11.72 -2.35 6.15
C VAL A 230 12.95 -2.89 5.43
N THR A 231 13.88 -3.49 6.15
CA THR A 231 15.10 -4.07 5.56
C THR A 231 14.77 -5.18 4.56
N ASN A 232 13.87 -6.10 4.91
CA ASN A 232 13.53 -7.23 4.04
C ASN A 232 12.82 -6.79 2.76
N VAL A 233 11.89 -5.84 2.85
CA VAL A 233 11.14 -5.34 1.69
C VAL A 233 12.04 -4.52 0.78
N SER A 234 12.88 -3.64 1.34
CA SER A 234 13.86 -2.86 0.58
C SER A 234 14.84 -3.79 -0.17
N LYS A 235 15.39 -4.78 0.53
CA LYS A 235 16.30 -5.76 -0.05
C LYS A 235 15.63 -6.55 -1.18
N LEU A 236 14.44 -7.11 -0.94
CA LEU A 236 13.71 -7.87 -1.94
C LEU A 236 13.42 -7.01 -3.19
N ALA A 237 12.98 -5.78 -3.02
CA ALA A 237 12.71 -4.90 -4.15
C ALA A 237 13.97 -4.55 -4.96
N ALA A 238 15.10 -4.34 -4.28
CA ALA A 238 16.38 -4.09 -4.93
C ALA A 238 16.89 -5.31 -5.72
N GLU A 239 16.81 -6.51 -5.12
CA GLU A 239 17.24 -7.76 -5.77
C GLU A 239 16.45 -8.02 -7.06
N GLU A 240 15.12 -7.85 -7.04
CA GLU A 240 14.27 -8.03 -8.24
C GLU A 240 14.61 -7.05 -9.37
N VAL A 241 14.89 -5.78 -9.03
CA VAL A 241 15.32 -4.77 -10.01
C VAL A 241 16.68 -5.11 -10.58
N ASP A 242 17.63 -5.50 -9.73
CA ASP A 242 19.00 -5.84 -10.14
C ASP A 242 19.00 -7.07 -11.06
N GLU A 243 18.23 -8.12 -10.73
CA GLU A 243 18.08 -9.30 -11.57
C GLU A 243 17.49 -8.95 -12.94
N ALA A 244 16.39 -8.20 -12.98
CA ALA A 244 15.77 -7.78 -14.25
C ALA A 244 16.70 -6.88 -15.09
N ASN A 245 17.51 -6.04 -14.43
CA ASN A 245 18.48 -5.18 -15.08
C ASN A 245 19.68 -5.97 -15.63
N GLN A 246 20.15 -6.98 -14.90
CA GLN A 246 21.22 -7.86 -15.36
C GLN A 246 20.82 -8.57 -16.66
N VAL A 247 19.64 -9.20 -16.70
CA VAL A 247 19.17 -9.90 -17.91
C VAL A 247 19.03 -8.92 -19.09
N SER A 248 18.55 -7.70 -18.83
CA SER A 248 18.45 -6.65 -19.87
C SER A 248 19.83 -6.21 -20.39
N THR A 249 20.83 -6.17 -19.51
CA THR A 249 22.22 -5.87 -19.85
C THR A 249 22.83 -6.98 -20.71
N GLU A 250 22.66 -8.24 -20.34
CA GLU A 250 23.18 -9.40 -21.09
C GLU A 250 22.66 -9.42 -22.54
N TYR A 251 21.35 -9.20 -22.75
CA TYR A 251 20.78 -9.07 -24.09
C TYR A 251 21.37 -7.89 -24.88
N THR A 252 21.58 -6.76 -24.21
CA THR A 252 22.16 -5.56 -24.82
C THR A 252 23.60 -5.85 -25.27
N GLU A 253 24.40 -6.50 -24.44
CA GLU A 253 25.78 -6.87 -24.74
C GLU A 253 25.88 -7.85 -25.92
N VAL A 254 25.03 -8.87 -25.97
CA VAL A 254 24.98 -9.83 -27.09
C VAL A 254 24.64 -9.12 -28.41
N LEU A 255 23.62 -8.26 -28.40
CA LEU A 255 23.22 -7.51 -29.59
C LEU A 255 24.31 -6.52 -30.05
N LEU A 256 24.98 -5.85 -29.11
CA LEU A 256 26.12 -4.98 -29.41
C LEU A 256 27.32 -5.76 -29.96
N HIS A 257 27.61 -6.94 -29.41
CA HIS A 257 28.67 -7.80 -29.90
C HIS A 257 28.45 -8.23 -31.36
N ILE A 258 27.24 -8.70 -31.68
CA ILE A 258 26.84 -9.07 -33.05
C ILE A 258 27.00 -7.88 -34.00
N HIS A 259 26.53 -6.70 -33.57
CA HIS A 259 26.59 -5.48 -34.37
C HIS A 259 28.03 -4.99 -34.62
N HIS A 260 28.87 -4.92 -33.58
CA HIS A 260 30.24 -4.39 -33.67
C HIS A 260 31.23 -5.33 -34.36
N TYR A 261 31.12 -6.64 -34.10
CA TYR A 261 32.05 -7.63 -34.65
C TYR A 261 31.53 -8.29 -35.93
N ASN A 262 30.37 -7.85 -36.43
CA ASN A 262 29.75 -8.36 -37.64
C ASN A 262 29.62 -9.90 -37.65
N VAL A 263 29.29 -10.46 -36.48
CA VAL A 263 29.18 -11.90 -36.26
C VAL A 263 27.90 -12.38 -36.95
N HIS A 264 28.04 -12.88 -38.17
CA HIS A 264 26.92 -13.43 -38.95
C HIS A 264 26.98 -14.95 -39.09
N ASP A 265 28.08 -15.58 -38.68
CA ASP A 265 28.20 -17.03 -38.72
C ASP A 265 27.16 -17.64 -37.77
N ASN A 266 26.14 -18.27 -38.36
CA ASN A 266 25.03 -18.97 -37.69
C ASN A 266 23.96 -18.09 -36.99
N ILE A 267 23.91 -16.77 -37.24
CA ILE A 267 22.88 -15.87 -36.68
C ILE A 267 22.06 -15.24 -37.81
N THR A 268 20.77 -15.59 -37.88
CA THR A 268 19.84 -15.04 -38.88
C THR A 268 19.32 -13.65 -38.49
N PRO A 269 18.95 -12.79 -39.45
CA PRO A 269 18.28 -11.52 -39.17
C PRO A 269 17.01 -11.68 -38.31
N ASP A 270 16.24 -12.74 -38.54
CA ASP A 270 15.03 -13.05 -37.75
C ASP A 270 15.36 -13.34 -36.27
N ARG A 271 16.49 -14.00 -36.00
CA ARG A 271 16.95 -14.27 -34.63
C ARG A 271 17.37 -12.98 -33.92
N ILE A 272 18.06 -12.08 -34.63
CA ILE A 272 18.41 -10.74 -34.11
C ILE A 272 17.14 -9.95 -33.80
N HIS A 273 16.17 -9.94 -34.73
CA HIS A 273 14.91 -9.24 -34.54
C HIS A 273 14.13 -9.78 -33.34
N ARG A 274 14.08 -11.11 -33.18
CA ARG A 274 13.47 -11.74 -32.01
C ARG A 274 14.14 -11.31 -30.70
N TRP A 275 15.48 -11.33 -30.62
CA TRP A 275 16.19 -10.87 -29.43
C TRP A 275 15.96 -9.39 -29.11
N GLN A 276 15.80 -8.54 -30.12
CA GLN A 276 15.40 -7.14 -29.91
C GLN A 276 13.99 -7.04 -29.30
N GLN A 277 13.03 -7.85 -29.77
CA GLN A 277 11.69 -7.88 -29.20
C GLN A 277 11.69 -8.42 -27.76
N GLU A 278 12.48 -9.46 -27.46
CA GLU A 278 12.67 -9.99 -26.11
C GLU A 278 13.34 -8.96 -25.18
N LEU A 279 14.34 -8.21 -25.66
CA LEU A 279 14.96 -7.13 -24.90
C LEU A 279 13.94 -6.01 -24.59
N ASN A 280 13.09 -5.64 -25.56
CA ASN A 280 12.03 -4.66 -25.32
C ASN A 280 11.04 -5.13 -24.25
N ASN A 281 10.64 -6.41 -24.30
CA ASN A 281 9.80 -7.03 -23.28
C ASN A 281 10.44 -6.92 -21.89
N LYS A 282 11.71 -7.30 -21.76
CA LYS A 282 12.44 -7.28 -20.49
C LYS A 282 12.67 -5.87 -19.95
N ARG A 283 12.96 -4.90 -20.81
CA ARG A 283 13.07 -3.48 -20.43
C ARG A 283 11.75 -2.89 -19.97
N GLN A 284 10.64 -3.31 -20.59
CA GLN A 284 9.30 -2.92 -20.15
C GLN A 284 9.02 -3.45 -18.73
N PHE A 285 9.34 -4.72 -18.47
CA PHE A 285 9.23 -5.31 -17.14
C PHE A 285 10.13 -4.61 -16.10
N LEU A 286 11.39 -4.35 -16.44
CA LEU A 286 12.34 -3.62 -15.58
C LEU A 286 11.80 -2.24 -15.20
N SER A 287 11.26 -1.48 -16.16
CA SER A 287 10.67 -0.15 -15.91
C SER A 287 9.54 -0.21 -14.86
N TYR A 288 8.71 -1.25 -14.91
CA TYR A 288 7.65 -1.46 -13.94
C TYR A 288 8.18 -1.82 -12.54
N LEU A 289 9.19 -2.68 -12.46
CA LEU A 289 9.85 -2.97 -11.19
C LEU A 289 10.52 -1.74 -10.58
N GLN A 290 11.17 -0.91 -11.41
CA GLN A 290 11.79 0.35 -10.98
C GLN A 290 10.77 1.32 -10.40
N SER A 291 9.59 1.47 -11.02
CA SER A 291 8.51 2.31 -10.47
C SER A 291 8.06 1.83 -9.08
N LEU A 292 7.87 0.51 -8.90
CA LEU A 292 7.50 -0.06 -7.60
C LEU A 292 8.61 0.08 -6.55
N TYR A 293 9.87 -0.06 -6.98
CA TYR A 293 11.04 0.12 -6.12
C TYR A 293 11.14 1.57 -5.62
N GLU A 294 10.94 2.56 -6.48
CA GLU A 294 10.94 3.99 -6.11
C GLU A 294 9.88 4.28 -5.03
N ASP A 295 8.67 3.74 -5.17
CA ASP A 295 7.61 3.87 -4.17
C ASP A 295 7.98 3.26 -2.81
N ILE A 296 8.64 2.10 -2.84
CA ILE A 296 9.14 1.43 -1.63
C ILE A 296 10.25 2.25 -0.99
N ASP A 297 11.21 2.74 -1.78
CA ASP A 297 12.32 3.54 -1.30
C ASP A 297 11.81 4.79 -0.57
N VAL A 298 10.82 5.48 -1.14
CA VAL A 298 10.13 6.61 -0.49
C VAL A 298 9.49 6.21 0.86
N SER A 299 8.83 5.04 0.93
CA SER A 299 8.27 4.53 2.20
C SER A 299 9.35 4.19 3.23
N VAL A 300 10.44 3.55 2.80
CA VAL A 300 11.58 3.19 3.66
C VAL A 300 12.19 4.45 4.28
N ASP A 301 12.38 5.47 3.46
CA ASP A 301 12.89 6.78 3.88
C ASP A 301 11.96 7.46 4.89
N LYS A 302 10.66 7.44 4.61
CA LYS A 302 9.64 8.01 5.50
C LYS A 302 9.58 7.28 6.84
N ILE A 303 9.59 5.95 6.84
CA ILE A 303 9.61 5.14 8.06
C ILE A 303 10.86 5.45 8.87
N SER A 304 12.03 5.51 8.24
CA SER A 304 13.30 5.79 8.91
C SER A 304 13.30 7.16 9.61
N ARG A 305 12.71 8.19 8.98
CA ARG A 305 12.53 9.52 9.59
C ARG A 305 11.58 9.47 10.79
N ILE A 306 10.44 8.79 10.66
CA ILE A 306 9.46 8.66 11.75
C ILE A 306 10.06 7.89 12.94
N MET A 307 10.81 6.81 12.69
CA MET A 307 11.51 6.05 13.74
C MET A 307 12.52 6.92 14.48
N THR A 308 13.28 7.75 13.75
CA THR A 308 14.22 8.70 14.37
C THR A 308 13.49 9.68 15.28
N THR A 309 12.35 10.23 14.84
CA THR A 309 11.49 11.07 15.70
C THR A 309 10.99 10.31 16.92
N TYR A 310 10.48 9.10 16.74
CA TYR A 310 9.99 8.25 17.83
C TYR A 310 11.06 8.00 18.90
N ASP A 311 12.28 7.63 18.48
CA ASP A 311 13.41 7.40 19.38
C ASP A 311 13.85 8.68 20.10
N ASN A 312 13.83 9.83 19.42
CA ASN A 312 14.14 11.13 20.03
C ASN A 312 13.13 11.51 21.12
N GLU A 313 11.83 11.35 20.86
CA GLU A 313 10.79 11.62 21.85
C GLU A 313 10.88 10.66 23.05
N LEU A 314 11.13 9.36 22.80
CA LEU A 314 11.36 8.38 23.87
C LEU A 314 12.55 8.75 24.75
N ASN A 315 13.69 9.12 24.15
CA ASN A 315 14.89 9.49 24.89
C ASN A 315 14.67 10.78 25.69
N THR A 316 13.91 11.73 25.13
CA THR A 316 13.50 12.94 25.83
C THR A 316 12.66 12.60 27.07
N LEU A 317 11.67 11.71 26.95
CA LEU A 317 10.88 11.25 28.09
C LEU A 317 11.73 10.51 29.13
N LYS A 318 12.65 9.64 28.71
CA LYS A 318 13.57 8.93 29.63
C LYS A 318 14.42 9.93 30.43
N ALA A 319 14.95 10.96 29.77
CA ALA A 319 15.73 12.01 30.43
C ALA A 319 14.90 12.85 31.41
N LEU A 320 13.67 13.22 31.03
CA LEU A 320 12.76 13.96 31.90
C LEU A 320 12.38 13.13 33.14
N VAL A 321 11.95 11.89 32.95
CA VAL A 321 11.49 10.99 34.03
C VAL A 321 12.64 10.53 34.93
N GLY A 322 13.82 10.25 34.39
CA GLY A 322 14.98 9.84 35.17
C GLY A 322 15.51 10.93 36.12
N ALA A 323 15.20 12.20 35.84
CA ALA A 323 15.72 13.32 36.60
C ALA A 323 14.87 13.73 37.81
N ARG A 324 13.58 13.34 37.89
CA ARG A 324 12.64 13.91 38.87
C ARG A 324 11.51 12.97 39.29
N THR A 325 11.05 13.13 40.53
CA THR A 325 9.86 12.45 41.08
C THR A 325 8.53 13.09 40.65
N SER A 326 8.55 14.35 40.19
CA SER A 326 7.40 15.04 39.61
C SER A 326 7.80 15.88 38.40
N LEU A 327 6.96 15.85 37.35
CA LEU A 327 7.24 16.52 36.08
C LEU A 327 6.16 17.57 35.79
N PRO A 328 6.55 18.80 35.38
CA PRO A 328 5.59 19.80 34.95
C PRO A 328 4.80 19.31 33.73
N LYS A 329 3.46 19.28 33.83
CA LYS A 329 2.57 18.82 32.76
C LYS A 329 2.85 19.48 31.40
N GLY A 330 3.12 20.79 31.42
CA GLY A 330 3.44 21.56 30.20
C GLY A 330 4.76 21.19 29.52
N GLN A 331 5.63 20.40 30.18
CA GLN A 331 6.87 19.88 29.57
C GLN A 331 6.70 18.45 29.05
N VAL A 332 5.96 17.60 29.77
CA VAL A 332 5.86 16.17 29.42
C VAL A 332 4.72 15.84 28.47
N TYR A 333 3.59 16.54 28.55
CA TYR A 333 2.43 16.23 27.71
C TYR A 333 2.72 16.40 26.21
N PRO A 334 3.37 17.49 25.75
CA PRO A 334 3.70 17.63 24.34
C PRO A 334 4.57 16.48 23.80
N VAL A 335 5.50 15.98 24.63
CA VAL A 335 6.41 14.89 24.27
C VAL A 335 5.65 13.55 24.20
N PHE A 336 4.72 13.29 25.12
CA PHE A 336 3.83 12.11 25.02
C PHE A 336 2.94 12.17 23.78
N GLU A 337 2.39 13.34 23.45
CA GLU A 337 1.58 13.52 22.25
C GLU A 337 2.39 13.29 20.98
N ALA A 338 3.59 13.87 20.90
CA ALA A 338 4.50 13.67 19.78
C ALA A 338 4.88 12.20 19.62
N LEU A 339 5.18 11.50 20.72
CA LEU A 339 5.46 10.06 20.72
C LEU A 339 4.27 9.24 20.19
N SER A 340 3.06 9.52 20.68
CA SER A 340 1.84 8.84 20.21
C SER A 340 1.59 9.08 18.74
N LYS A 341 1.80 10.31 18.28
CA LYS A 341 1.62 10.70 16.88
C LYS A 341 2.64 10.00 15.97
N ALA A 342 3.91 10.01 16.35
CA ALA A 342 4.97 9.29 15.62
C ALA A 342 4.64 7.79 15.50
N TRP A 343 4.11 7.18 16.56
CA TRP A 343 3.69 5.77 16.53
C TRP A 343 2.52 5.51 15.56
N GLU A 344 1.49 6.36 15.57
CA GLU A 344 0.35 6.25 14.64
C GLU A 344 0.80 6.40 13.18
N ASP A 345 1.68 7.36 12.91
CA ASP A 345 2.23 7.60 11.56
C ASP A 345 3.13 6.44 11.12
N LEU A 346 3.92 5.88 12.05
CA LEU A 346 4.78 4.73 11.81
C LEU A 346 3.94 3.50 11.43
N ASP A 347 2.89 3.20 12.19
CA ASP A 347 2.00 2.08 11.88
C ASP A 347 1.33 2.28 10.53
N ALA A 348 0.81 3.48 10.25
CA ALA A 348 0.15 3.75 8.99
C ALA A 348 1.06 3.55 7.78
N GLU A 349 2.30 4.05 7.85
CA GLU A 349 3.28 3.90 6.78
C GLU A 349 3.79 2.45 6.66
N HIS A 350 3.99 1.76 7.78
CA HIS A 350 4.37 0.35 7.78
C HIS A 350 3.32 -0.54 7.11
N GLN A 351 2.03 -0.28 7.35
CA GLN A 351 0.96 -1.00 6.66
C GLN A 351 0.98 -0.77 5.15
N LEU A 352 1.28 0.45 4.70
CA LEU A 352 1.39 0.78 3.28
C LEU A 352 2.58 0.06 2.63
N LEU A 353 3.74 0.03 3.31
CA LEU A 353 4.92 -0.71 2.87
C LEU A 353 4.62 -2.21 2.70
N LEU A 354 3.91 -2.82 3.66
CA LEU A 354 3.53 -4.23 3.58
C LEU A 354 2.57 -4.51 2.42
N ALA A 355 1.67 -3.57 2.09
CA ALA A 355 0.81 -3.70 0.92
C ALA A 355 1.64 -3.68 -0.37
N ARG A 356 2.58 -2.73 -0.50
CA ARG A 356 3.51 -2.62 -1.65
C ARG A 356 4.37 -3.87 -1.84
N SER A 357 4.87 -4.45 -0.74
CA SER A 357 5.63 -5.71 -0.80
C SER A 357 4.82 -6.88 -1.38
N ARG A 358 3.52 -6.96 -1.08
CA ARG A 358 2.65 -7.99 -1.66
C ARG A 358 2.43 -7.75 -3.15
N SER A 359 2.33 -6.49 -3.57
CA SER A 359 2.26 -6.13 -4.99
C SER A 359 3.49 -6.65 -5.73
N ILE A 360 4.71 -6.38 -5.27
CA ILE A 360 5.92 -6.91 -5.94
C ILE A 360 5.85 -8.41 -6.17
N LYS A 361 5.53 -9.19 -5.13
CA LYS A 361 5.43 -10.66 -5.26
C LYS A 361 4.41 -11.09 -6.30
N ALA A 362 3.26 -10.41 -6.37
CA ALA A 362 2.23 -10.68 -7.36
C ALA A 362 2.70 -10.32 -8.78
N TYR A 363 3.41 -9.21 -8.93
CA TYR A 363 3.98 -8.77 -10.22
C TYR A 363 5.04 -9.74 -10.72
N VAL A 364 6.02 -10.10 -9.88
CA VAL A 364 7.06 -11.08 -10.22
C VAL A 364 6.42 -12.39 -10.66
N THR A 365 5.51 -12.95 -9.85
CA THR A 365 4.83 -14.21 -10.18
C THR A 365 4.02 -14.11 -11.48
N PHE A 366 3.39 -12.97 -11.75
CA PHE A 366 2.55 -12.79 -12.94
C PHE A 366 3.36 -12.63 -14.22
N PHE A 367 4.49 -11.91 -14.15
CA PHE A 367 5.31 -11.58 -15.31
C PHE A 367 6.42 -12.59 -15.57
N GLU A 368 6.85 -13.39 -14.58
CA GLU A 368 7.81 -14.48 -14.79
C GLU A 368 7.33 -15.51 -15.84
N TYR A 369 6.02 -15.74 -15.96
CA TYR A 369 5.44 -16.62 -17.00
C TYR A 369 5.44 -16.00 -18.42
N ARG A 370 5.69 -14.69 -18.53
CA ARG A 370 5.61 -13.92 -19.79
C ARG A 370 6.96 -13.37 -20.24
N VAL A 371 7.94 -13.36 -19.34
CA VAL A 371 9.34 -13.16 -19.69
C VAL A 371 9.83 -14.45 -20.35
N LEU A 372 9.87 -14.46 -21.67
CA LEU A 372 10.45 -15.57 -22.42
C LEU A 372 11.90 -15.79 -21.95
N ARG A 373 12.15 -16.96 -21.36
CA ARG A 373 13.51 -17.47 -21.09
C ARG A 373 13.94 -18.23 -22.33
N CYS A 374 14.63 -17.58 -23.24
CA CYS A 374 15.50 -18.30 -24.16
C CYS A 374 16.86 -18.42 -23.51
N ASP A 375 17.33 -19.65 -23.37
CA ASP A 375 18.72 -19.93 -23.07
C ASP A 375 19.58 -19.34 -24.19
N ILE A 376 20.33 -18.28 -23.86
CA ILE A 376 21.40 -17.79 -24.72
C ILE A 376 22.57 -18.77 -24.53
N TYR A 377 22.54 -19.89 -25.26
CA TYR A 377 23.69 -20.76 -25.47
C TYR A 377 23.93 -20.99 -26.96
#